data_AF-A0A2G6E062-F1
#
_entry.id   AF-A0A2G6E062-F1
#
_cell.length_a   1.000
_cell.length_b   1.000
_cell.length_c   1.000
_cell.angle_alpha   90.00
_cell.angle_beta   90.00
_cell.angle_gamma   90.00
#
_symmetry.space_group_name_H-M   'P 1'
#
loop_
_entity.id
_entity.type
_entity.pdbx_description
1 polymer ?
#
loop_
_entity_poly.entity_id
_entity_poly.type
_entity_poly.pdbx_seq_one_letter_code
_entity_poly.pdbx_strand_id
1 'polypeptide(L)'
;IYSTQFSIKQYYVIRARRDNFLHLTGVRTDLSASEFYSRCLTRNLLEDDFSICNKQQKGSIKRKLQVIDRALSFFDSSPFSVEERFKKNKVSCVIATADNLCTMGFVGTKRCVPMTLLKGNQLKAPLQVDALLRKPRNAEKFSEIIYINEDKKDTILAALAEHVADIFSD
;
A
#
# COMPACT_ATOMS: atom_id res chain seq x y z
N ILE A 1 9.54 1.39 -2.55
CA ILE A 1 8.98 2.04 -3.77
C ILE A 1 9.82 3.27 -4.04
N TYR A 2 10.36 3.35 -5.25
CA TYR A 2 11.24 4.42 -5.71
C TYR A 2 10.75 4.95 -7.06
N SER A 3 10.90 6.25 -7.27
CA SER A 3 10.75 6.93 -8.55
C SER A 3 11.81 8.02 -8.62
N THR A 4 12.45 8.20 -9.77
CA THR A 4 13.39 9.31 -10.00
C THR A 4 12.69 10.66 -9.95
N GLN A 5 11.36 10.68 -10.00
CA GLN A 5 10.51 11.88 -9.99
C GLN A 5 9.97 12.23 -8.60
N PHE A 6 10.31 11.46 -7.55
CA PHE A 6 9.94 11.85 -6.20
C PHE A 6 10.61 13.14 -5.78
N SER A 7 9.83 13.98 -5.11
CA SER A 7 10.23 15.34 -4.71
C SER A 7 10.32 15.50 -3.19
N ILE A 8 9.72 14.60 -2.41
CA ILE A 8 9.63 14.73 -0.95
C ILE A 8 10.55 13.74 -0.25
N LYS A 9 10.62 12.49 -0.73
CA LYS A 9 11.56 11.49 -0.22
C LYS A 9 12.22 10.75 -1.36
N GLN A 10 13.46 10.32 -1.15
CA GLN A 10 14.15 9.47 -2.10
C GLN A 10 13.37 8.18 -2.37
N TYR A 11 12.82 7.53 -1.35
CA TYR A 11 11.97 6.36 -1.49
C TYR A 11 10.96 6.23 -0.34
N TYR A 12 9.96 5.37 -0.54
CA TYR A 12 8.96 5.02 0.46
C TYR A 12 9.03 3.54 0.80
N VAL A 13 9.18 3.26 2.10
CA VAL A 13 9.05 1.90 2.66
C VAL A 13 7.61 1.70 3.08
N ILE A 14 6.92 0.78 2.43
CA ILE A 14 5.58 0.35 2.82
C ILE A 14 5.64 -0.91 3.68
N ARG A 15 4.69 -1.06 4.58
CA ARG A 15 4.57 -2.23 5.44
C ARG A 15 3.11 -2.47 5.78
N ALA A 16 2.58 -3.63 5.42
CA ALA A 16 1.32 -4.12 5.95
C ALA A 16 1.54 -4.98 7.20
N ARG A 17 0.61 -4.91 8.15
CA ARG A 17 0.44 -5.84 9.27
C ARG A 17 -1.00 -6.34 9.27
N ARG A 18 -1.25 -7.47 9.93
CA ARG A 18 -2.60 -8.01 10.19
C ARG A 18 -3.57 -6.94 10.69
N ASP A 19 -3.13 -6.10 11.63
CA ASP A 19 -3.95 -5.04 12.21
C ASP A 19 -4.36 -3.94 11.20
N ASN A 20 -3.66 -3.83 10.06
CA ASN A 20 -4.02 -2.88 9.02
C ASN A 20 -5.19 -3.36 8.15
N PHE A 21 -5.50 -4.66 8.15
CA PHE A 21 -6.54 -5.23 7.30
C PHE A 21 -7.92 -4.63 7.59
N LEU A 22 -8.25 -4.41 8.86
CA LEU A 22 -9.51 -3.78 9.28
C LEU A 22 -9.71 -2.40 8.63
N HIS A 23 -8.65 -1.60 8.48
CA HIS A 23 -8.74 -0.29 7.82
C HIS A 23 -9.07 -0.39 6.32
N LEU A 24 -8.62 -1.47 5.67
CA LEU A 24 -8.85 -1.72 4.25
C LEU A 24 -10.29 -2.15 3.96
N THR A 25 -10.95 -2.87 4.89
CA THR A 25 -12.38 -3.22 4.75
C THR A 25 -13.28 -2.01 5.00
N GLY A 26 -12.90 -1.14 5.95
CA GLY A 26 -13.68 0.03 6.35
C GLY A 26 -14.93 -0.28 7.17
N VAL A 27 -15.12 -1.55 7.58
CA VAL A 27 -16.21 -1.96 8.47
C VAL A 27 -16.02 -1.35 9.86
N ARG A 28 -17.13 -1.22 10.60
CA ARG A 28 -17.13 -0.82 12.00
C ARG A 28 -17.43 -2.03 12.85
N THR A 29 -16.61 -2.25 13.86
CA THR A 29 -16.67 -3.38 14.77
C THR A 29 -16.03 -2.98 16.09
N ASP A 30 -16.50 -3.55 17.19
CA ASP A 30 -15.87 -3.41 18.51
C ASP A 30 -14.73 -4.43 18.72
N LEU A 31 -14.55 -5.37 17.78
CA LEU A 31 -13.40 -6.26 17.76
C LEU A 31 -12.11 -5.46 17.59
N SER A 32 -11.06 -5.89 18.31
CA SER A 32 -9.72 -5.39 18.00
C SER A 32 -9.32 -5.77 16.57
N ALA A 33 -8.44 -4.99 15.94
CA ALA A 33 -8.01 -5.26 14.57
C ALA A 33 -7.34 -6.65 14.41
N SER A 34 -6.63 -7.11 15.44
CA SER A 34 -6.04 -8.46 15.45
C SER A 34 -7.11 -9.54 15.58
N GLU A 35 -8.11 -9.35 16.43
CA GLU A 35 -9.21 -10.31 16.60
C GLU A 35 -10.07 -10.41 15.34
N PHE A 36 -10.41 -9.25 14.75
CA PHE A 36 -11.12 -9.18 13.47
C PHE A 36 -10.38 -9.98 12.38
N TYR A 37 -9.07 -9.78 12.25
CA TYR A 37 -8.27 -10.49 11.27
C TYR A 37 -8.26 -12.01 11.52
N SER A 38 -8.08 -12.44 12.77
CA SER A 38 -8.12 -13.87 13.13
C SER A 38 -9.48 -14.49 12.77
N ARG A 39 -10.59 -13.83 13.11
CA ARG A 39 -11.94 -14.30 12.78
C ARG A 39 -12.24 -14.33 11.29
N CYS A 40 -11.67 -13.41 10.50
CA CYS A 40 -11.74 -13.50 9.03
C CYS A 40 -11.11 -14.81 8.53
N LEU A 41 -9.93 -15.17 9.04
CA LEU A 41 -9.22 -16.39 8.61
C LEU A 41 -9.94 -17.66 9.03
N THR A 42 -10.51 -17.69 10.24
CA THR A 42 -11.24 -18.86 10.75
C THR A 42 -12.69 -18.91 10.31
N ARG A 43 -13.17 -17.89 9.58
CA ARG A 43 -14.57 -17.74 9.13
C ARG A 43 -15.60 -17.68 10.28
N ASN A 44 -15.22 -17.06 11.40
CA ASN A 44 -16.05 -16.97 12.62
C ASN A 44 -16.55 -15.55 12.91
N LEU A 45 -16.72 -14.71 11.89
CA LEU A 45 -17.35 -13.41 12.05
C LEU A 45 -18.88 -13.58 12.09
N LEU A 46 -19.52 -12.94 13.07
CA LEU A 46 -20.97 -12.91 13.23
C LEU A 46 -21.53 -11.57 12.74
N GLU A 47 -22.84 -11.52 12.46
CA GLU A 47 -23.49 -10.25 12.07
C GLU A 47 -23.39 -9.20 13.19
N ASP A 48 -23.55 -9.62 14.44
CA ASP A 48 -23.47 -8.76 15.63
C ASP A 48 -22.04 -8.26 15.93
N ASP A 49 -21.01 -8.81 15.26
CA ASP A 49 -19.66 -8.25 15.35
C ASP A 49 -19.57 -6.88 14.63
N PHE A 50 -20.58 -6.50 13.84
CA PHE A 50 -20.57 -5.28 13.03
C PHE A 50 -21.57 -4.23 13.52
N SER A 51 -21.11 -2.99 13.63
CA SER A 51 -21.96 -1.87 14.02
C SER A 51 -22.82 -1.37 12.84
N ILE A 52 -24.04 -0.91 13.13
CA ILE A 52 -24.94 -0.31 12.14
C ILE A 52 -24.28 0.92 11.49
N CYS A 53 -24.14 0.84 10.16
CA CYS A 53 -23.55 1.89 9.35
C CYS A 53 -24.63 2.76 8.68
N ASN A 54 -24.35 4.06 8.54
CA ASN A 54 -25.20 4.94 7.72
C ASN A 54 -25.05 4.63 6.21
N LYS A 55 -25.94 5.17 5.36
CA LYS A 55 -25.96 4.89 3.91
C LYS A 55 -24.62 5.20 3.22
N GLN A 56 -23.97 6.31 3.60
CA GLN A 56 -22.69 6.70 3.03
C GLN A 56 -21.57 5.71 3.39
N GLN A 57 -21.53 5.27 4.66
CA GLN A 57 -20.59 4.27 5.15
C GLN A 57 -20.79 2.92 4.47
N LYS A 58 -22.04 2.44 4.38
CA LYS A 58 -22.38 1.21 3.65
C LYS A 58 -21.87 1.25 2.21
N GLY A 59 -22.08 2.36 1.51
CA GLY A 59 -21.56 2.56 0.16
C GLY A 59 -20.03 2.55 0.08
N SER A 60 -19.35 3.13 1.07
CA SER A 60 -17.88 3.12 1.14
C SER A 60 -17.32 1.71 1.40
N ILE A 61 -17.91 0.98 2.35
CA ILE A 61 -17.55 -0.41 2.68
C ILE A 61 -17.72 -1.29 1.45
N LYS A 62 -18.88 -1.22 0.78
CA LYS A 62 -19.16 -2.02 -0.43
C LYS A 62 -18.11 -1.78 -1.52
N ARG A 63 -17.71 -0.53 -1.78
CA ARG A 63 -16.67 -0.22 -2.77
C ARG A 63 -15.29 -0.74 -2.38
N LYS A 64 -14.95 -0.73 -1.10
CA LYS A 64 -13.69 -1.28 -0.58
C LYS A 64 -13.65 -2.79 -0.74
N LEU A 65 -14.70 -3.50 -0.30
CA LEU A 65 -14.80 -4.95 -0.40
C LEU A 65 -14.73 -5.46 -1.85
N GLN A 66 -15.24 -4.70 -2.82
CA GLN A 66 -15.13 -5.05 -4.25
C GLN A 66 -13.71 -5.12 -4.79
N VAL A 67 -12.73 -4.53 -4.11
CA VAL A 67 -11.33 -4.48 -4.58
C VAL A 67 -10.34 -4.96 -3.52
N ILE A 68 -10.82 -5.56 -2.43
CA ILE A 68 -9.95 -5.95 -1.32
C ILE A 68 -9.03 -7.10 -1.68
N ASP A 69 -9.50 -8.04 -2.49
CA ASP A 69 -8.66 -9.15 -2.97
C ASP A 69 -7.49 -8.62 -3.80
N ARG A 70 -7.74 -7.58 -4.61
CA ARG A 70 -6.68 -6.90 -5.36
C ARG A 70 -5.67 -6.21 -4.45
N ALA A 71 -6.10 -5.68 -3.30
CA ALA A 71 -5.18 -5.06 -2.35
C ALA A 71 -4.18 -6.07 -1.76
N LEU A 72 -4.55 -7.34 -1.65
CA LEU A 72 -3.70 -8.40 -1.09
C LEU A 72 -2.57 -8.81 -2.04
N SER A 73 -2.80 -8.77 -3.35
CA SER A 73 -1.83 -9.11 -4.40
C SER A 73 -1.32 -7.89 -5.18
N PHE A 74 -1.53 -6.68 -4.65
CA PHE A 74 -1.29 -5.43 -5.39
C PHE A 74 0.16 -5.33 -5.90
N PHE A 75 1.13 -5.70 -5.07
CA PHE A 75 2.55 -5.59 -5.36
C PHE A 75 3.13 -6.78 -6.12
N ASP A 76 2.30 -7.78 -6.43
CA ASP A 76 2.69 -8.92 -7.27
C ASP A 76 2.56 -8.58 -8.77
N SER A 77 1.95 -7.44 -9.11
CA SER A 77 1.77 -6.99 -10.48
C SER A 77 2.37 -5.59 -10.68
N SER A 78 3.41 -5.49 -11.48
CA SER A 78 3.96 -4.25 -12.03
C SER A 78 3.58 -4.11 -13.52
N PRO A 79 3.43 -2.89 -14.06
CA PRO A 79 3.63 -1.59 -13.41
C PRO A 79 2.38 -1.02 -12.72
N PHE A 80 2.60 -0.20 -11.70
CA PHE A 80 1.58 0.64 -11.05
C PHE A 80 2.11 2.06 -10.88
N SER A 81 1.22 3.02 -10.67
CA SER A 81 1.57 4.43 -10.50
C SER A 81 1.49 4.86 -9.04
N VAL A 82 2.11 5.99 -8.72
CA VAL A 82 2.20 6.53 -7.36
C VAL A 82 1.99 8.04 -7.31
N GLU A 83 1.54 8.54 -6.17
CA GLU A 83 1.43 9.98 -5.91
C GLU A 83 1.87 10.29 -4.47
N GLU A 84 2.82 11.20 -4.30
CA GLU A 84 3.20 11.73 -2.98
C GLU A 84 2.16 12.75 -2.48
N ARG A 85 1.95 12.86 -1.15
CA ARG A 85 0.96 13.76 -0.53
C ARG A 85 -0.47 13.60 -1.07
N PHE A 86 -0.84 12.37 -1.41
CA PHE A 86 -2.17 12.04 -1.91
C PHE A 86 -3.28 12.58 -1.02
N LYS A 87 -4.19 13.36 -1.64
CA LYS A 87 -5.38 13.94 -0.97
C LYS A 87 -6.63 13.72 -1.82
N LYS A 88 -7.62 13.05 -1.22
CA LYS A 88 -8.94 12.84 -1.82
C LYS A 88 -10.03 12.95 -0.76
N ASN A 89 -10.89 13.95 -0.89
CA ASN A 89 -11.94 14.25 0.10
C ASN A 89 -11.32 14.38 1.50
N LYS A 90 -11.76 13.56 2.47
CA LYS A 90 -11.22 13.50 3.84
C LYS A 90 -10.00 12.57 4.00
N VAL A 91 -9.56 11.91 2.92
CA VAL A 91 -8.37 11.04 2.94
C VAL A 91 -7.13 11.88 2.66
N SER A 92 -6.13 11.74 3.53
CA SER A 92 -4.80 12.32 3.37
C SER A 92 -3.76 11.24 3.65
N CYS A 93 -2.86 11.01 2.69
CA CYS A 93 -1.82 9.99 2.76
C CYS A 93 -0.46 10.59 2.40
N VAL A 94 0.62 10.03 2.93
CA VAL A 94 1.97 10.48 2.59
C VAL A 94 2.37 10.02 1.19
N ILE A 95 1.85 8.88 0.78
CA ILE A 95 1.93 8.32 -0.57
C ILE A 95 0.68 7.49 -0.85
N ALA A 96 0.24 7.45 -2.10
CA ALA A 96 -0.71 6.46 -2.58
C ALA A 96 -0.12 5.72 -3.78
N THR A 97 -0.50 4.45 -3.92
CA THR A 97 -0.25 3.63 -5.11
C THR A 97 -1.57 3.38 -5.80
N ALA A 98 -1.59 3.32 -7.12
CA ALA A 98 -2.77 2.94 -7.86
C ALA A 98 -2.45 2.14 -9.11
N ASP A 99 -3.34 1.22 -9.41
CA ASP A 99 -3.49 0.63 -10.74
C ASP A 99 -4.87 1.05 -11.29
N ASN A 100 -5.31 0.39 -12.37
CA ASN A 100 -6.62 0.66 -12.96
C ASN A 100 -7.80 0.22 -12.06
N LEU A 101 -7.55 -0.71 -11.13
CA LEU A 101 -8.59 -1.36 -10.33
C LEU A 101 -8.79 -0.70 -8.97
N CYS A 102 -7.72 -0.23 -8.32
CA CYS A 102 -7.78 0.36 -7.00
C CYS A 102 -6.64 1.33 -6.71
N THR A 103 -6.86 2.17 -5.69
CA THR A 103 -5.86 3.07 -5.12
C THR A 103 -5.69 2.75 -3.64
N MET A 104 -4.46 2.47 -3.22
CA MET A 104 -4.11 2.24 -1.82
C MET A 104 -3.34 3.43 -1.27
N GLY A 105 -3.86 4.01 -0.19
CA GLY A 105 -3.24 5.13 0.49
C GLY A 105 -2.48 4.68 1.74
N PHE A 106 -1.29 5.23 1.94
CA PHE A 106 -0.41 4.88 3.05
C PHE A 106 -0.10 6.10 3.94
N VAL A 107 0.03 5.87 5.24
CA VAL A 107 0.41 6.90 6.23
C VAL A 107 1.61 6.46 7.05
N GLY A 108 2.35 7.43 7.58
CA GLY A 108 3.53 7.18 8.42
C GLY A 108 4.76 7.94 7.93
N THR A 109 5.79 7.98 8.77
CA THR A 109 7.03 8.72 8.48
C THR A 109 8.12 7.79 7.99
N LYS A 110 8.64 6.91 8.85
CA LYS A 110 9.72 5.96 8.52
C LYS A 110 9.21 4.73 7.75
N ARG A 111 8.05 4.21 8.15
CA ARG A 111 7.40 3.04 7.53
C ARG A 111 5.94 3.39 7.31
N CYS A 112 5.51 3.31 6.06
CA CYS A 112 4.16 3.68 5.66
C CYS A 112 3.25 2.47 5.77
N VAL A 113 2.17 2.57 6.53
CA VAL A 113 1.18 1.50 6.69
C VAL A 113 -0.06 1.80 5.86
N PRO A 114 -0.77 0.78 5.34
CA PRO A 114 -2.02 0.99 4.63
C PRO A 114 -3.04 1.69 5.55
N MET A 115 -3.67 2.74 5.03
CA MET A 115 -4.71 3.50 5.72
C MET A 115 -6.06 3.36 5.03
N THR A 116 -6.06 3.35 3.70
CA THR A 116 -7.28 3.28 2.92
C THR A 116 -7.12 2.53 1.62
N LEU A 117 -8.23 1.99 1.15
CA LEU A 117 -8.41 1.41 -0.16
C LEU A 117 -9.55 2.14 -0.85
N LEU A 118 -9.35 2.53 -2.10
CA LEU A 118 -10.36 3.19 -2.93
C LEU A 118 -10.51 2.39 -4.22
N LYS A 119 -11.73 2.30 -4.74
CA LYS A 119 -12.00 1.66 -6.02
C LYS A 119 -11.57 2.55 -7.19
N GLY A 120 -10.93 1.94 -8.18
CA GLY A 120 -10.36 2.59 -9.36
C GLY A 120 -9.09 3.39 -9.09
N ASN A 121 -8.52 3.92 -10.15
CA ASN A 121 -7.43 4.90 -10.07
C ASN A 121 -7.98 6.25 -9.60
N GLN A 122 -7.46 6.76 -8.48
CA GLN A 122 -7.86 8.03 -7.86
C GLN A 122 -6.71 9.05 -7.81
N LEU A 123 -5.54 8.70 -8.36
CA LEU A 123 -4.41 9.61 -8.46
C LEU A 123 -4.76 10.78 -9.41
N LYS A 124 -4.21 11.95 -9.13
CA LYS A 124 -4.38 13.18 -9.92
C LYS A 124 -3.15 13.49 -10.76
N ALA A 125 -1.97 13.32 -10.18
CA ALA A 125 -0.68 13.54 -10.81
C ALA A 125 0.18 12.28 -10.64
N PRO A 126 -0.18 11.17 -11.32
CA PRO A 126 0.52 9.90 -11.16
C PRO A 126 1.96 10.00 -11.68
N LEU A 127 2.88 9.51 -10.86
CA LEU A 127 4.26 9.23 -11.24
C LEU A 127 4.41 7.74 -11.54
N GLN A 128 5.29 7.42 -12.48
CA GLN A 128 5.69 6.03 -12.73
C GLN A 128 6.65 5.57 -11.64
N VAL A 129 6.46 4.34 -11.17
CA VAL A 129 7.42 3.67 -10.30
C VAL A 129 8.60 3.24 -11.14
N ASP A 130 9.81 3.58 -10.69
CA ASP A 130 11.05 3.18 -11.36
C ASP A 130 11.70 1.97 -10.66
N ALA A 131 11.45 1.75 -9.37
CA ALA A 131 11.84 0.51 -8.71
C ALA A 131 10.94 0.09 -7.55
N LEU A 132 10.73 -1.22 -7.44
CA LEU A 132 10.13 -1.88 -6.30
C LEU A 132 11.13 -2.88 -5.72
N LEU A 133 11.52 -2.65 -4.47
CA LEU A 133 12.52 -3.44 -3.76
C LEU A 133 11.89 -4.03 -2.50
N ARG A 134 12.38 -5.20 -2.09
CA ARG A 134 11.92 -5.94 -0.91
C ARG A 134 13.09 -6.25 0.02
N LYS A 135 12.77 -6.41 1.30
CA LYS A 135 13.70 -6.91 2.32
C LYS A 135 12.99 -7.66 3.44
N PRO A 136 13.70 -8.54 4.15
CA PRO A 136 13.26 -9.05 5.43
C PRO A 136 12.94 -7.93 6.41
N ARG A 137 11.96 -8.16 7.28
CA ARG A 137 11.41 -7.15 8.21
C ARG A 137 12.47 -6.46 9.08
N ASN A 138 13.50 -7.20 9.50
CA ASN A 138 14.53 -6.73 10.42
C ASN A 138 15.86 -6.42 9.71
N ALA A 139 15.96 -6.64 8.40
CA ALA A 139 17.14 -6.26 7.64
C ALA A 139 17.22 -4.74 7.51
N GLU A 140 18.43 -4.21 7.48
CA GLU A 140 18.68 -2.78 7.26
C GLU A 140 18.52 -2.42 5.78
N LYS A 141 19.14 -3.22 4.90
CA LYS A 141 19.20 -3.00 3.46
C LYS A 141 18.16 -3.79 2.66
N PHE A 142 17.84 -3.30 1.48
CA PHE A 142 17.03 -3.99 0.46
C PHE A 142 17.82 -5.15 -0.15
N SER A 143 17.20 -6.33 -0.19
CA SER A 143 17.89 -7.58 -0.59
C SER A 143 17.23 -8.26 -1.78
N GLU A 144 16.25 -7.63 -2.43
CA GLU A 144 15.58 -8.20 -3.58
C GLU A 144 14.95 -7.10 -4.43
N ILE A 145 15.05 -7.25 -5.74
CA ILE A 145 14.42 -6.39 -6.74
C ILE A 145 13.18 -7.12 -7.24
N ILE A 146 12.01 -6.53 -6.98
CA ILE A 146 10.74 -7.04 -7.52
C ILE A 146 10.50 -6.44 -8.91
N TYR A 147 10.90 -5.19 -9.10
CA TYR A 147 10.80 -4.48 -10.38
C TYR A 147 11.86 -3.38 -10.44
N ILE A 148 12.45 -3.17 -11.61
CA ILE A 148 13.32 -2.06 -11.92
C ILE A 148 13.07 -1.59 -13.36
N ASN A 149 13.08 -0.28 -13.57
CA ASN A 149 13.03 0.32 -14.89
C ASN A 149 14.44 0.24 -15.51
N GLU A 150 14.62 -0.65 -16.48
CA GLU A 150 15.92 -0.93 -17.11
C GLU A 150 16.55 0.32 -17.74
N ASP A 151 15.76 1.20 -18.36
CA ASP A 151 16.27 2.43 -19.00
C ASP A 151 16.91 3.41 -17.99
N LYS A 152 16.56 3.27 -16.71
CA LYS A 152 17.06 4.12 -15.62
C LYS A 152 17.89 3.36 -14.61
N LYS A 153 18.23 2.09 -14.89
CA LYS A 153 18.85 1.17 -13.93
C LYS A 153 20.04 1.79 -13.23
N ASP A 154 21.05 2.24 -13.97
CA ASP A 154 22.27 2.81 -13.38
C ASP A 154 22.00 4.01 -12.47
N THR A 155 21.06 4.88 -12.85
CA THR A 155 20.64 6.03 -12.02
C THR A 155 19.97 5.57 -10.74
N ILE A 156 19.11 4.55 -10.82
CA ILE A 156 18.44 3.95 -9.65
C ILE A 156 19.48 3.32 -8.72
N LEU A 157 20.45 2.56 -9.28
CA LEU A 157 21.49 1.90 -8.49
C LEU A 157 22.36 2.91 -7.75
N ALA A 158 22.81 3.95 -8.46
CA ALA A 158 23.58 5.02 -7.84
C ALA A 158 22.79 5.72 -6.72
N ALA A 159 21.50 5.99 -6.94
CA ALA A 159 20.66 6.64 -5.94
C ALA A 159 20.41 5.76 -4.69
N LEU A 160 20.41 4.43 -4.84
CA LEU A 160 20.05 3.51 -3.77
C LEU A 160 21.23 2.70 -3.22
N ALA A 161 22.46 2.96 -3.65
CA ALA A 161 23.66 2.19 -3.35
C ALA A 161 23.85 1.90 -1.84
N GLU A 162 23.64 2.90 -0.97
CA GLU A 162 23.78 2.74 0.48
C GLU A 162 22.63 1.96 1.14
N HIS A 163 21.50 1.81 0.44
CA HIS A 163 20.27 1.22 0.95
C HIS A 163 20.03 -0.21 0.48
N VAL A 164 20.84 -0.69 -0.44
CA VAL A 164 20.74 -2.03 -1.03
C VAL A 164 21.89 -2.90 -0.55
N ALA A 165 21.63 -4.19 -0.39
CA ALA A 165 22.67 -5.20 -0.21
C ALA A 165 23.42 -5.41 -1.54
N ASP A 166 24.40 -6.31 -1.55
CA ASP A 166 25.14 -6.71 -2.76
C ASP A 166 24.25 -7.55 -3.70
N ILE A 167 23.10 -7.00 -4.09
CA ILE A 167 22.05 -7.61 -4.92
C ILE A 167 22.08 -7.14 -6.36
N PHE A 168 23.13 -6.37 -6.71
CA PHE A 168 23.38 -5.83 -8.04
C PHE A 168 24.77 -6.22 -8.55
N SER A 169 25.38 -7.23 -7.92
CA SER A 169 26.72 -7.75 -8.23
C SER A 169 26.60 -9.01 -9.09
N ASP A 170 26.06 -8.87 -10.30
CA ASP A 170 26.14 -9.89 -11.36
C ASP A 170 26.36 -9.18 -12.72
#